data_AF-A0A9X6NUM9-F1
#
_entry.id   AF-A0A9X6NUM9-F1
#
_cell.length_a   1.000
_cell.length_b   1.000
_cell.length_c   1.000
_cell.angle_alpha   90.00
_cell.angle_beta   90.00
_cell.angle_gamma   90.00
#
_symmetry.space_group_name_H-M   'P 1'
#
loop_
_entity.id
_entity.type
_entity.pdbx_description
1 polymer ?
#
loop_
_entity_poly.entity_id
_entity_poly.type
_entity_poly.pdbx_seq_one_letter_code
_entity_poly.pdbx_strand_id
1 'polypeptide(L)'
;MLAGKQLLLEELSSDLRKELSDLKKKGEVACVQGITKKASKYICQRCGNIEQRLFASFLCKRCSKRCTYCRKCITMGRVSECTVLVRGIQERKEERELNQLQWKGVLSTGQELVAQGVIEAIKQKESFFIWAV
;
A
#
# COMPACT_ATOMS: atom_id res chain seq x y z
N MET A 1 -2.08 3.90 -16.43
CA MET A 1 -2.89 3.60 -15.22
C MET A 1 -2.04 3.73 -13.93
N LEU A 2 -1.81 4.96 -13.47
CA LEU A 2 -1.19 5.22 -12.15
C LEU A 2 -2.22 5.61 -11.07
N ALA A 3 -3.50 5.72 -11.44
CA ALA A 3 -4.60 6.05 -10.54
C ALA A 3 -4.60 5.17 -9.29
N GLY A 4 -4.68 5.81 -8.12
CA GLY A 4 -4.66 5.15 -6.80
C GLY A 4 -3.33 4.50 -6.41
N LYS A 5 -2.29 4.55 -7.25
CA LYS A 5 -0.99 3.95 -6.95
C LYS A 5 -0.02 4.98 -6.39
N GLN A 6 0.87 4.51 -5.52
CA GLN A 6 2.03 5.25 -5.06
C GLN A 6 3.25 4.35 -5.03
N LEU A 7 4.15 4.58 -5.98
CA LEU A 7 5.23 3.66 -6.33
C LEU A 7 6.60 4.31 -6.12
N LEU A 8 7.61 3.50 -5.86
CA LEU A 8 9.00 3.89 -5.99
C LEU A 8 9.32 4.17 -7.46
N LEU A 9 10.31 5.04 -7.71
CA LEU A 9 10.78 5.29 -9.08
C LEU A 9 11.25 3.97 -9.74
N GLU A 10 11.86 3.09 -8.95
CA GLU A 10 12.37 1.79 -9.36
C GLU A 10 11.26 0.75 -9.65
N GLU A 11 10.02 1.02 -9.25
CA GLU A 11 8.85 0.17 -9.51
C GLU A 11 8.09 0.57 -10.78
N LEU A 12 8.39 1.73 -11.37
CA LEU A 12 7.81 2.16 -12.64
C LEU A 12 8.43 1.38 -13.81
N SER A 13 7.62 1.09 -14.83
CA SER A 13 8.11 0.60 -16.12
C SER A 13 9.05 1.62 -16.78
N SER A 14 9.92 1.15 -17.68
CA SER A 14 10.87 2.01 -18.41
C SER A 14 10.18 3.16 -19.14
N ASP A 15 9.02 2.90 -19.75
CA ASP A 15 8.29 3.86 -20.55
C ASP A 15 7.68 4.96 -19.67
N LEU A 16 7.06 4.57 -18.55
CA LEU A 16 6.52 5.54 -17.58
C LEU A 16 7.60 6.39 -16.93
N ARG A 17 8.83 5.88 -16.76
CA ARG A 17 9.94 6.70 -16.26
C ARG A 17 10.35 7.78 -17.26
N LYS A 18 10.36 7.46 -18.56
CA LYS A 18 10.69 8.43 -19.62
C LYS A 18 9.65 9.53 -19.71
N GLU A 19 8.37 9.19 -19.52
CA GLU A 19 7.25 10.14 -19.60
C GLU A 19 6.96 10.88 -18.29
N LEU A 20 7.69 10.60 -17.20
CA LEU A 20 7.39 11.10 -15.87
C LEU A 20 7.35 12.64 -15.81
N SER A 21 8.20 13.33 -16.57
CA SER A 21 8.20 14.80 -16.66
C SER A 21 6.90 15.33 -17.25
N ASP A 22 6.38 14.66 -18.28
CA ASP A 22 5.19 15.10 -19.00
C ASP A 22 3.94 14.75 -18.21
N LEU A 23 3.88 13.57 -17.60
CA LEU A 23 2.82 13.19 -16.67
C LEU A 23 2.73 14.16 -15.48
N LYS A 24 3.88 14.62 -14.97
CA LYS A 24 3.93 15.62 -13.91
C LYS A 24 3.42 16.99 -14.38
N LYS A 25 3.81 17.43 -15.59
CA LYS A 25 3.32 18.69 -16.19
C LYS A 25 1.80 18.65 -16.44
N LYS A 26 1.27 17.50 -16.86
CA LYS A 26 -0.17 17.28 -17.07
C LYS A 26 -0.96 17.16 -15.75
N GLY A 27 -0.28 17.12 -14.60
CA GLY A 27 -0.94 16.95 -13.30
C GLY A 27 -1.51 15.54 -13.07
N GLU A 28 -1.06 14.54 -13.82
CA GLU A 28 -1.52 13.16 -13.67
C GLU A 28 -0.80 12.44 -12.52
N VAL A 29 0.41 12.89 -12.18
CA VAL A 29 1.24 12.34 -11.10
C VAL A 29 1.86 13.42 -10.24
N ALA A 30 1.99 13.15 -8.95
CA ALA A 30 2.79 13.92 -8.00
C ALA A 30 4.05 13.14 -7.63
N CYS A 31 5.17 13.83 -7.52
CA CYS A 31 6.38 13.31 -6.89
C CYS A 31 6.40 13.78 -5.44
N VAL A 32 6.28 12.86 -4.49
CA VAL A 32 6.22 13.16 -3.05
C VAL A 32 7.39 12.53 -2.31
N GLN A 33 7.74 13.11 -1.18
CA GLN A 33 8.81 12.58 -0.33
C GLN A 33 8.38 11.27 0.33
N GLY A 34 9.27 10.29 0.42
CA GLY A 34 8.98 8.98 1.00
C GLY A 34 8.65 9.03 2.50
N ILE A 35 9.34 9.88 3.24
CA ILE A 35 9.10 10.13 4.67
C ILE A 35 9.04 11.62 4.90
N THR A 36 8.02 12.06 5.61
CA THR A 36 7.84 13.44 6.04
C THR A 36 7.96 13.55 7.56
N LYS A 37 8.28 14.76 8.06
CA LYS A 37 8.28 15.09 9.48
C LYS A 37 7.11 16.03 9.78
N LYS A 38 6.28 15.67 10.76
CA LYS A 38 5.22 16.54 11.29
C LYS A 38 5.36 16.59 12.81
N ALA A 39 5.48 17.79 13.38
CA ALA A 39 5.72 17.99 14.81
C ALA A 39 6.85 17.09 15.37
N SER A 40 8.00 17.08 14.67
CA SER A 40 9.19 16.27 14.99
C SER A 40 8.99 14.74 14.95
N LYS A 41 7.85 14.24 14.48
CA LYS A 41 7.58 12.81 14.29
C LYS A 41 7.65 12.42 12.82
N TYR A 42 8.26 11.28 12.53
CA TYR A 42 8.34 10.70 11.19
C TYR A 42 7.01 10.07 10.78
N ILE A 43 6.63 10.26 9.51
CA ILE A 43 5.47 9.67 8.88
C ILE A 43 5.91 9.08 7.53
N CYS A 44 5.69 7.78 7.33
CA CYS A 44 5.95 7.14 6.05
C CYS A 44 4.80 7.42 5.09
N GLN A 45 5.09 8.12 3.99
CA GLN A 45 4.06 8.45 2.99
C GLN A 45 3.60 7.22 2.22
N ARG A 46 4.40 6.14 2.16
CA ARG A 46 4.04 4.89 1.45
C ARG A 46 3.02 4.03 2.19
N CYS A 47 3.35 3.61 3.42
CA CYS A 47 2.54 2.66 4.20
C CYS A 47 1.77 3.30 5.36
N GLY A 48 1.91 4.61 5.58
CA GLY A 48 1.25 5.30 6.68
C GLY A 48 1.84 5.03 8.07
N ASN A 49 3.01 4.36 8.18
CA ASN A 49 3.64 4.12 9.48
C ASN A 49 3.89 5.43 10.24
N ILE A 50 3.46 5.48 11.50
CA ILE A 50 3.73 6.57 12.45
C ILE A 50 4.42 6.08 13.73
N GLU A 51 4.67 4.77 13.86
CA GLU A 51 5.36 4.20 15.01
C GLU A 51 6.84 4.57 14.94
N GLN A 52 7.29 5.49 15.81
CA GLN A 52 8.64 6.08 15.75
C GLN A 52 9.76 5.03 15.89
N ARG A 53 9.53 3.99 16.72
CA ARG A 53 10.43 2.84 16.89
C ARG A 53 10.68 2.03 15.60
N LEU A 54 9.78 2.14 14.61
CA LEU A 54 9.88 1.47 13.31
C LEU A 54 10.51 2.38 12.25
N PHE A 55 11.14 3.47 12.66
CA PHE A 55 12.05 4.25 11.85
C PHE A 55 13.48 4.07 12.34
N ALA A 56 14.43 4.06 11.40
CA ALA A 56 15.84 4.00 11.73
C ALA A 56 16.63 4.94 10.81
N SER A 57 17.74 5.49 11.32
CA SER A 57 18.58 6.41 10.56
C SER A 57 19.92 5.78 10.20
N PHE A 58 20.46 6.13 9.04
CA PHE A 58 21.72 5.62 8.50
C PHE A 58 22.41 6.69 7.65
N LEU A 59 23.70 6.51 7.35
CA LEU A 59 24.37 7.34 6.36
C LEU A 59 23.97 6.87 4.96
N CYS A 60 23.17 7.69 4.28
CA CYS A 60 22.59 7.32 2.99
C CYS A 60 23.54 7.60 1.85
N LYS A 61 23.88 6.57 1.08
CA LYS A 61 24.70 6.70 -0.14
C LYS A 61 24.02 7.50 -1.26
N ARG A 62 22.68 7.58 -1.28
CA ARG A 62 21.93 8.31 -2.34
C ARG A 62 21.99 9.82 -2.17
N CYS A 63 21.90 10.32 -0.93
CA CYS A 63 21.86 11.75 -0.65
C CYS A 63 23.05 12.25 0.20
N SER A 64 23.98 11.36 0.55
CA SER A 64 25.17 11.63 1.35
C SER A 64 24.90 12.30 2.70
N LYS A 65 23.71 12.06 3.28
CA LYS A 65 23.26 12.62 4.56
C LYS A 65 22.80 11.52 5.50
N ARG A 66 22.67 11.84 6.80
CA ARG A 66 21.94 11.00 7.75
C ARG A 66 20.47 10.99 7.35
N CYS A 67 20.00 9.85 6.88
CA CYS A 67 18.65 9.68 6.34
C CYS A 67 17.90 8.64 7.16
N THR A 68 16.63 8.89 7.41
CA THR A 68 15.73 7.98 8.11
C THR A 68 14.95 7.16 7.11
N TYR A 69 14.70 5.88 7.42
CA TYR A 69 13.89 4.98 6.62
C TYR A 69 12.84 4.24 7.45
N CYS A 70 11.78 3.79 6.78
CA CYS A 70 10.68 3.07 7.39
C CYS A 70 10.95 1.56 7.35
N ARG A 71 10.97 0.91 8.52
CA ARG A 71 11.20 -0.53 8.65
C ARG A 71 10.03 -1.37 8.13
N LYS A 72 8.79 -0.85 8.15
CA LYS A 72 7.62 -1.54 7.56
C LYS A 72 7.69 -1.71 6.04
N CYS A 73 8.47 -0.87 5.35
CA CYS A 73 8.58 -0.92 3.88
C CYS A 73 9.75 -1.75 3.37
N ILE A 74 10.63 -2.28 4.23
CA ILE A 74 11.90 -2.90 3.78
C ILE A 74 11.66 -4.01 2.75
N THR A 75 10.74 -4.93 3.03
CA THR A 75 10.45 -6.08 2.16
C THR A 75 9.89 -5.68 0.80
N MET A 76 9.19 -4.55 0.72
CA MET A 76 8.58 -4.04 -0.52
C MET A 76 9.44 -2.96 -1.20
N GLY A 77 10.67 -2.76 -0.75
CA GLY A 77 11.53 -1.67 -1.20
C GLY A 77 11.62 -0.54 -0.16
N ARG A 78 12.82 -0.37 0.40
CA ARG A 78 13.12 0.60 1.46
C ARG A 78 12.72 2.03 1.06
N VAL A 79 11.80 2.61 1.82
CA VAL A 79 11.40 4.02 1.72
C VAL A 79 12.17 4.84 2.74
N SER A 80 12.92 5.83 2.27
CA SER A 80 13.73 6.75 3.09
C SER A 80 13.25 8.20 2.94
N GLU A 81 13.74 9.12 3.77
CA GLU A 81 13.46 10.56 3.62
C GLU A 81 13.86 11.08 2.24
N CYS A 82 14.96 10.61 1.65
CA CYS A 82 15.37 11.02 0.31
C CYS A 82 14.70 10.23 -0.83
N THR A 83 13.83 9.27 -0.53
CA THR A 83 13.11 8.51 -1.56
C THR A 83 12.05 9.40 -2.19
N VAL A 84 11.95 9.37 -3.52
CA VAL A 84 10.84 9.97 -4.26
C VAL A 84 9.81 8.89 -4.54
N LEU A 85 8.58 9.14 -4.15
CA LEU A 85 7.42 8.32 -4.51
C LEU A 85 6.63 9.00 -5.63
N VAL A 86 6.25 8.24 -6.64
CA VAL A 86 5.38 8.68 -7.73
C VAL A 86 3.95 8.28 -7.39
N ARG A 87 3.11 9.28 -7.09
CA ARG A 87 1.71 9.14 -6.73
C ARG A 87 0.83 9.50 -7.93
N GLY A 88 -0.05 8.61 -8.36
CA GLY A 88 -1.09 8.99 -9.32
C GLY A 88 -2.12 9.91 -8.67
N ILE A 89 -2.42 11.04 -9.33
CA ILE A 89 -3.37 12.06 -8.86
C ILE A 89 -4.78 11.78 -9.38
N GLN A 90 -4.90 11.08 -10.51
CA GLN A 90 -6.20 10.75 -11.09
C GLN A 90 -7.05 9.97 -10.08
N GLU A 91 -8.16 10.59 -9.68
CA GLU A 91 -9.26 9.89 -9.06
C GLU A 91 -9.76 8.85 -10.06
N ARG A 92 -9.91 7.61 -9.58
CA ARG A 92 -10.64 6.63 -10.36
C ARG A 92 -12.06 7.16 -10.46
N LYS A 93 -12.53 7.50 -11.66
CA LYS A 93 -13.96 7.64 -11.92
C LYS A 93 -14.56 6.26 -11.71
N GLU A 94 -14.89 5.95 -10.47
CA GLU A 94 -15.69 4.79 -10.16
C GLU A 94 -17.09 5.12 -10.66
N GLU A 95 -17.48 4.50 -11.77
CA GLU A 95 -18.86 4.08 -11.87
C GLU A 95 -19.10 3.22 -10.64
N ARG A 96 -19.72 3.82 -9.62
CA ARG A 96 -20.14 3.12 -8.41
C ARG A 96 -21.27 2.19 -8.86
N GLU A 97 -20.90 1.04 -9.41
CA GLU A 97 -21.82 -0.07 -9.47
C GLU A 97 -22.15 -0.42 -8.02
N LEU A 98 -23.36 -0.02 -7.60
CA LEU A 98 -23.95 -0.47 -6.36
C LEU A 98 -23.96 -2.00 -6.44
N ASN A 99 -23.25 -2.67 -5.52
CA ASN A 99 -23.15 -4.14 -5.37
C ASN A 99 -22.03 -4.87 -6.15
N GLN A 100 -20.80 -4.37 -6.17
CA GLN A 100 -19.64 -5.12 -6.72
C GLN A 100 -19.26 -6.39 -5.93
N LEU A 101 -19.70 -6.51 -4.67
CA LEU A 101 -19.46 -7.71 -3.84
C LEU A 101 -20.57 -8.76 -4.00
N GLN A 102 -21.00 -9.03 -5.24
CA GLN A 102 -21.91 -10.12 -5.53
C GLN A 102 -21.12 -11.37 -5.92
N TRP A 103 -21.01 -12.32 -4.99
CA TRP A 103 -20.58 -13.66 -5.34
C TRP A 103 -21.81 -14.49 -5.75
N LYS A 104 -21.87 -14.85 -7.03
CA LYS A 104 -22.94 -15.68 -7.62
C LYS A 104 -22.57 -17.17 -7.69
N GLY A 105 -21.49 -17.56 -7.03
CA GLY A 105 -21.06 -18.95 -6.99
C GLY A 105 -21.95 -19.80 -6.07
N VAL A 106 -21.76 -21.11 -6.14
CA VAL A 106 -22.35 -22.07 -5.21
C VAL A 106 -21.20 -22.60 -4.34
N LEU A 107 -21.44 -22.70 -3.03
CA LEU A 107 -20.42 -23.20 -2.12
C LEU A 107 -20.16 -24.67 -2.45
N SER A 108 -18.89 -25.06 -2.53
CA SER A 108 -18.57 -26.48 -2.55
C SER A 108 -19.03 -27.13 -1.25
N THR A 109 -19.20 -28.45 -1.24
CA THR A 109 -19.62 -29.17 -0.02
C THR A 109 -18.73 -28.85 1.18
N GLY A 110 -17.41 -28.75 0.98
CA GLY A 110 -16.47 -28.36 2.04
C GLY A 110 -16.64 -26.91 2.48
N GLN A 111 -16.86 -25.98 1.54
CA GLN A 111 -17.09 -24.58 1.85
C GLN A 111 -18.40 -24.37 2.61
N GLU A 112 -19.48 -25.07 2.25
CA GLU A 112 -20.78 -25.01 2.95
C GLU A 112 -20.64 -25.54 4.39
N LEU A 113 -19.99 -26.69 4.59
CA LEU A 113 -19.74 -27.26 5.92
C LEU A 113 -18.97 -26.28 6.82
N VAL A 114 -17.91 -25.67 6.29
CA VAL A 114 -17.12 -24.67 7.00
C VAL A 114 -17.96 -23.42 7.29
N ALA A 115 -18.75 -22.93 6.32
CA ALA A 115 -19.59 -21.76 6.50
C ALA A 115 -20.61 -21.95 7.63
N GLN A 116 -21.29 -23.10 7.65
CA GLN A 116 -22.22 -23.45 8.73
C GLN A 116 -21.51 -23.58 10.09
N GLY A 117 -20.34 -24.22 10.12
CA GLY A 117 -19.54 -24.35 11.33
C GLY A 117 -19.11 -22.99 11.91
N VAL A 118 -18.71 -22.05 11.06
CA VAL A 118 -18.38 -20.67 11.47
C VAL A 118 -19.59 -19.96 12.05
N ILE A 119 -20.77 -20.08 11.41
CA ILE A 119 -22.01 -19.47 11.89
C ILE A 119 -22.32 -19.97 13.31
N GLU A 120 -22.19 -21.27 13.56
CA GLU A 120 -22.49 -21.85 14.87
C GLU A 120 -21.47 -21.45 15.93
N ALA A 121 -20.17 -21.47 15.61
CA ALA A 121 -19.12 -21.04 16.53
C ALA A 121 -19.27 -19.57 16.96
N ILE A 122 -19.71 -18.69 16.06
CA ILE A 122 -20.03 -17.29 16.40
C ILE A 122 -21.17 -17.22 17.41
N LYS A 123 -22.25 -17.98 17.21
CA LYS A 123 -23.39 -18.01 18.14
C LYS A 123 -22.97 -18.50 19.53
N GLN A 124 -22.12 -19.52 19.55
CA GLN A 124 -21.60 -20.13 20.78
C GLN A 124 -20.44 -19.34 21.41
N LYS A 125 -19.87 -18.37 20.68
CA LYS A 125 -18.69 -17.57 21.06
C LYS A 125 -17.44 -18.43 21.29
N GLU A 126 -17.26 -19.44 20.46
CA GLU A 126 -16.15 -20.38 20.55
C GLU A 126 -15.12 -20.18 19.43
N SER A 127 -13.91 -20.69 19.62
CA SER A 127 -12.88 -20.68 18.60
C SER A 127 -13.13 -21.81 17.59
N PHE A 128 -13.13 -21.49 16.29
CA PHE A 128 -13.35 -22.46 15.22
C PHE A 128 -12.18 -22.47 14.24
N PHE A 129 -11.61 -23.65 14.00
CA PHE A 129 -10.50 -23.82 13.08
C PHE A 129 -11.02 -24.10 11.66
N ILE A 130 -10.67 -23.21 10.73
CA ILE A 130 -10.94 -23.40 9.31
C ILE A 130 -9.69 -23.98 8.66
N TRP A 131 -9.80 -25.19 8.14
CA TRP A 131 -8.79 -25.79 7.29
C TRP A 131 -9.25 -25.74 5.83
N ALA A 132 -8.49 -25.05 4.99
CA ALA A 132 -8.74 -24.96 3.56
C ALA A 132 -7.43 -25.23 2.82
N VAL A 133 -7.43 -26.24 1.93
CA VAL A 133 -6.34 -26.61 1.02
C VAL A 133 -6.81 -26.55 -0.42
#